data_AF-A0A1X7T3V6-F1
#
_entry.id   AF-A0A1X7T3V6-F1
#
_cell.length_a   1.000
_cell.length_b   1.000
_cell.length_c   1.000
_cell.angle_alpha   90.00
_cell.angle_beta   90.00
_cell.angle_gamma   90.00
#
_symmetry.space_group_name_H-M   'P 1'
#
loop_
_entity.id
_entity.type
_entity.pdbx_description
1 polymer ?
#
loop_
_entity_poly.entity_id
_entity_poly.type
_entity_poly.pdbx_seq_one_letter_code
_entity_poly.pdbx_strand_id
1 'polypeptide(L)'
;MFGGSVTSHDGRSISVNTVYTCQLESNITIHWESIKGPVVPASVQWPVGRRFHAITSIISDSPTLVMIGGEGNGGQLVNDSWLLNTSQYQWSK
;
A
#
# COMPACT_ATOMS: atom_id res chain seq x y z
N MET A 1 -3.89 4.73 2.85
CA MET A 1 -3.00 4.00 3.78
C MET A 1 -2.44 2.78 3.07
N PHE A 2 -1.23 2.34 3.41
CA PHE A 2 -0.61 1.14 2.83
C PHE A 2 0.22 0.43 3.91
N GLY A 3 0.28 -0.90 3.85
CA GLY A 3 1.17 -1.68 4.70
C GLY A 3 0.58 -2.05 6.07
N GLY A 4 1.48 -2.35 7.00
CA GLY A 4 1.17 -2.86 8.34
C GLY A 4 1.34 -4.38 8.44
N SER A 5 0.83 -4.96 9.53
CA SER A 5 0.88 -6.41 9.75
C SER A 5 -0.45 -6.97 10.22
N VAL A 6 -0.78 -8.16 9.72
CA VAL A 6 -1.93 -8.96 10.20
C VAL A 6 -1.43 -10.26 10.80
N THR A 7 -2.19 -10.81 11.74
CA THR A 7 -1.92 -12.15 12.30
C THR A 7 -2.54 -13.21 11.38
N SER A 8 -1.74 -14.16 10.92
CA SER A 8 -2.21 -15.31 10.15
C SER A 8 -2.88 -16.37 11.03
N HIS A 9 -3.54 -17.33 10.39
CA HIS A 9 -4.21 -18.44 11.08
C HIS A 9 -3.27 -19.25 11.99
N ASP A 10 -1.99 -19.34 11.64
CA ASP A 10 -0.94 -20.01 12.43
C ASP A 10 -0.25 -19.09 13.45
N GLY A 11 -0.79 -17.89 13.70
CA GLY A 11 -0.29 -16.95 14.70
C GLY A 11 0.92 -16.12 14.28
N ARG A 12 1.40 -16.25 13.03
CA ARG A 12 2.53 -15.47 12.52
C ARG A 12 2.10 -14.04 12.13
N SER A 13 3.03 -13.10 12.21
CA SER A 13 2.81 -11.73 11.72
C SER A 13 3.18 -11.67 10.23
N ILE A 14 2.24 -11.29 9.39
CA ILE A 14 2.42 -11.16 7.94
C ILE A 14 2.31 -9.68 7.56
N SER A 15 3.33 -9.18 6.88
CA SER A 15 3.33 -7.85 6.26
C SER A 15 2.36 -7.82 5.10
N VAL A 16 1.46 -6.84 5.08
CA VAL A 16 0.44 -6.72 4.03
C VAL A 16 0.81 -5.64 3.02
N ASN A 17 0.27 -5.75 1.82
CA ASN A 17 0.37 -4.77 0.74
C ASN A 17 -1.00 -4.24 0.32
N THR A 18 -1.99 -4.34 1.20
CA THR A 18 -3.32 -3.78 0.97
C THR A 18 -3.24 -2.26 0.96
N VAL A 19 -3.84 -1.65 -0.05
CA VAL A 19 -4.07 -0.20 -0.10
C VAL A 19 -5.45 0.05 0.47
N TYR A 20 -5.58 1.03 1.36
CA TYR A 20 -6.87 1.54 1.82
C TYR A 20 -7.05 2.98 1.37
N THR A 21 -8.21 3.28 0.79
CA THR A 21 -8.69 4.65 0.61
C THR A 21 -9.52 5.05 1.80
N CYS A 22 -9.41 6.32 2.18
CA CYS A 22 -10.21 6.91 3.23
C CYS A 22 -10.72 8.25 2.69
N GLN A 23 -12.04 8.39 2.66
CA GLN A 23 -12.71 9.62 2.30
C GLN A 23 -13.49 10.13 3.51
N LEU A 24 -13.34 11.42 3.79
CA LEU A 24 -14.14 12.09 4.80
C LEU A 24 -15.52 12.42 4.20
N GLU A 25 -16.58 11.80 4.72
CA GLU A 25 -17.96 12.06 4.28
C GLU A 25 -18.61 13.19 5.10
N SER A 26 -18.23 13.29 6.37
CA SER A 26 -18.65 14.34 7.29
C SER A 26 -17.54 14.61 8.31
N ASN A 27 -17.70 15.61 9.18
CA ASN A 27 -16.73 15.89 10.24
C ASN A 27 -16.54 14.75 11.27
N ILE A 28 -17.38 13.71 11.24
CA ILE A 28 -17.30 12.56 12.16
C ILE A 28 -17.36 11.20 11.44
N THR A 29 -17.50 11.19 10.11
CA THR A 29 -17.71 9.96 9.32
C THR A 29 -16.62 9.81 8.28
N ILE A 30 -15.93 8.67 8.34
CA ILE A 30 -14.94 8.25 7.36
C ILE A 30 -15.50 7.02 6.64
N HIS A 31 -15.67 7.13 5.33
CA HIS A 31 -15.81 5.97 4.47
C HIS A 31 -14.41 5.47 4.10
N TRP A 32 -14.16 4.19 4.32
CA TRP A 32 -12.91 3.57 3.96
C TRP A 32 -13.17 2.24 3.27
N GLU A 33 -12.34 1.93 2.29
CA GLU A 33 -12.42 0.68 1.55
C GLU A 33 -11.02 0.16 1.25
N SER A 34 -10.90 -1.17 1.14
CA SER A 34 -9.68 -1.79 0.65
C SER A 34 -9.68 -1.81 -0.86
N ILE A 35 -8.64 -1.24 -1.47
CA ILE A 35 -8.31 -1.49 -2.86
C ILE A 35 -7.58 -2.83 -2.88
N LYS A 36 -8.31 -3.85 -3.30
CA LYS A 36 -7.71 -5.15 -3.58
C LYS A 36 -6.83 -4.99 -4.82
N GLY A 37 -5.69 -5.67 -4.82
CA GLY A 37 -4.86 -5.76 -6.01
C GLY A 37 -5.69 -6.21 -7.23
N PRO A 38 -5.25 -5.87 -8.45
CA PRO A 38 -5.98 -6.21 -9.66
C PRO A 38 -6.28 -7.71 -9.70
N VAL A 39 -7.51 -8.05 -10.05
CA VAL A 39 -8.00 -9.43 -10.14
C VAL A 39 -7.44 -10.14 -11.39
N VAL A 40 -6.30 -9.69 -11.96
CA VAL A 40 -5.67 -10.03 -13.28
C VAL A 40 -6.09 -9.01 -14.37
N PRO A 41 -5.20 -8.56 -15.31
CA PRO A 41 -4.09 -9.27 -15.97
C PRO A 41 -2.78 -9.38 -15.19
N ALA A 42 -2.04 -10.45 -15.47
CA ALA A 42 -0.70 -10.76 -14.95
C ALA A 42 0.38 -9.68 -15.22
N SER A 43 0.04 -8.59 -15.90
CA SER A 43 0.94 -7.49 -16.21
C SER A 43 0.97 -6.39 -15.15
N VAL A 44 -0.01 -6.33 -14.24
CA VAL A 44 -0.05 -5.26 -13.23
C VAL A 44 0.87 -5.61 -12.08
N GLN A 45 1.96 -4.85 -11.96
CA GLN A 45 2.90 -4.96 -10.87
C GLN A 45 2.26 -4.47 -9.57
N TRP A 46 2.52 -5.15 -8.45
CA TRP A 46 2.02 -4.76 -7.13
C TRP A 46 3.16 -4.81 -6.13
N PRO A 47 3.29 -3.82 -5.22
CA PRO A 47 4.35 -3.82 -4.23
C PRO A 47 4.23 -5.01 -3.27
N VAL A 48 5.37 -5.52 -2.81
CA VAL A 48 5.41 -6.51 -1.73
C VAL A 48 4.87 -5.92 -0.42
N GLY A 49 4.44 -6.78 0.49
CA GLY A 49 3.96 -6.35 1.81
C GLY A 49 5.04 -5.67 2.63
N ARG A 50 4.66 -4.60 3.35
CA ARG A 50 5.57 -3.80 4.19
C ARG A 50 4.92 -3.51 5.54
N ARG A 51 5.64 -3.75 6.63
CA ARG A 51 5.15 -3.57 8.00
C ARG A 51 5.65 -2.30 8.66
N PHE A 52 6.94 -1.98 8.52
CA PHE A 52 7.58 -0.85 9.20
C PHE A 52 8.38 0.01 8.24
N HIS A 53 8.57 1.26 8.62
CA HIS A 53 9.55 2.20 8.06
C HIS A 53 9.50 2.41 6.54
N ALA A 54 8.37 2.14 5.89
CA ALA A 54 8.11 2.59 4.52
C ALA A 54 7.74 4.09 4.57
N ILE A 55 8.36 4.89 3.71
CA ILE A 55 8.03 6.31 3.58
C ILE A 55 7.03 6.44 2.44
N THR A 56 5.98 7.24 2.65
CA THR A 56 5.04 7.62 1.60
C THR A 56 4.98 9.14 1.47
N SER A 57 4.95 9.64 0.23
CA SER A 57 4.83 11.07 -0.05
C SER A 57 3.85 11.30 -1.20
N ILE A 58 3.06 12.37 -1.10
CA ILE A 58 2.11 12.78 -2.13
C ILE A 58 2.79 13.89 -2.95
N ILE A 59 2.80 13.75 -4.27
CA ILE A 59 3.31 14.77 -5.17
C ILE A 59 2.17 15.73 -5.50
N SER A 60 2.26 17.00 -5.09
CA SER A 60 1.12 17.94 -5.12
C SER A 60 0.51 18.14 -6.51
N ASP A 61 1.36 18.19 -7.54
CA ASP A 61 0.96 18.62 -8.88
C ASP A 61 0.65 17.42 -9.80
N SER A 62 0.47 16.23 -9.22
CA SER A 62 0.28 14.98 -9.93
C SER A 62 -0.60 14.03 -9.11
N PRO A 63 -1.41 13.15 -9.73
CA PRO A 63 -2.08 12.07 -9.01
C PRO A 63 -1.07 10.97 -8.64
N THR A 64 0.06 11.32 -8.03
CA THR A 64 1.15 10.39 -7.74
C THR A 64 1.44 10.35 -6.25
N LEU A 65 1.41 9.14 -5.69
CA LEU A 65 2.00 8.82 -4.40
C LEU A 65 3.29 8.04 -4.63
N VAL A 66 4.37 8.44 -3.97
CA VAL A 66 5.65 7.73 -3.96
C VAL A 66 5.74 6.91 -2.68
N MET A 67 6.14 5.65 -2.80
CA MET A 67 6.48 4.78 -1.68
C MET A 67 7.94 4.33 -1.81
N ILE A 68 8.71 4.45 -0.73
CA ILE A 68 10.14 4.09 -0.72
C ILE A 68 10.44 3.23 0.50
N GLY A 69 11.16 2.14 0.26
CA GLY A 69 11.80 1.37 1.32
C GLY A 69 10.84 0.68 2.27
N GLY A 70 11.30 0.43 3.50
CA GLY A 70 10.55 -0.24 4.56
C GLY A 70 10.99 -1.67 4.80
N GLU A 71 10.26 -2.35 5.68
CA GLU A 71 10.55 -3.71 6.14
C GLU A 71 9.42 -4.65 5.74
N GLY A 72 9.74 -5.73 5.04
CA GLY A 72 8.79 -6.77 4.61
C GLY A 72 8.73 -7.96 5.55
N ASN A 73 8.31 -9.12 5.03
CA ASN A 73 8.23 -10.35 5.82
C ASN A 73 9.62 -10.81 6.30
N GLY A 74 9.66 -11.32 7.54
CA GLY A 74 10.89 -11.84 8.15
C GLY A 74 11.94 -10.76 8.48
N GLY A 75 11.53 -9.50 8.59
CA GLY A 75 12.42 -8.40 8.95
C GLY A 75 13.34 -7.93 7.82
N GLN A 76 13.08 -8.36 6.58
CA GLN A 76 13.93 -8.01 5.45
C GLN A 76 13.67 -6.56 4.99
N LEU A 77 14.74 -5.78 4.85
CA LEU A 77 14.66 -4.44 4.27
C LEU A 77 14.28 -4.55 2.80
N VAL A 78 13.29 -3.78 2.39
CA VAL A 78 12.88 -3.67 0.99
C VAL A 78 13.63 -2.49 0.38
N ASN A 79 14.40 -2.74 -0.69
CA ASN A 79 15.22 -1.73 -1.36
C ASN A 79 14.65 -1.39 -2.74
N ASP A 80 13.43 -0.88 -2.77
CA ASP A 80 12.78 -0.42 -4.01
C ASP A 80 11.92 0.83 -3.75
N SER A 81 11.50 1.43 -4.86
CA SER A 81 10.54 2.53 -4.91
C SER A 81 9.34 2.12 -5.77
N TRP A 82 8.19 2.70 -5.46
CA TRP A 82 6.95 2.49 -6.20
C TRP A 82 6.21 3.81 -6.36
N LEU A 83 5.60 3.99 -7.53
CA LEU A 83 4.70 5.10 -7.84
C LEU A 83 3.28 4.55 -7.96
N LEU A 84 2.36 5.10 -7.18
CA LEU A 84 0.93 4.86 -7.31
C LEU A 84 0.30 6.03 -8.04
N ASN A 85 -0.29 5.76 -9.21
CA ASN A 85 -1.25 6.67 -9.80
C ASN A 85 -2.55 6.61 -8.99
N THR A 86 -2.87 7.67 -8.25
CA THR A 86 -4.02 7.72 -7.33
C THR A 86 -5.37 7.93 -8.03
N SER A 87 -5.38 8.28 -9.32
CA SER A 87 -6.61 8.34 -10.12
C SER A 87 -7.01 6.98 -10.69
N GLN A 88 -6.04 6.14 -11.01
CA GLN A 88 -6.26 4.83 -11.63
C GLN A 88 -5.99 3.65 -10.68
N TYR A 89 -5.43 3.92 -9.51
CA TYR A 89 -4.93 2.95 -8.55
C TYR A 89 -3.97 1.92 -9.17
N GLN A 90 -3.12 2.40 -10.07
CA GLN A 90 -2.12 1.59 -10.77
C GLN A 90 -0.73 1.85 -10.20
N TRP A 91 -0.02 0.78 -9.87
CA TRP A 91 1.36 0.83 -9.41
C TRP A 91 2.34 0.69 -10.59
N SER A 92 3.45 1.40 -10.51
CA SER A 92 4.62 1.25 -11.37
C SER A 92 5.89 1.36 -10.52
N LYS A 93 6.98 0.79 -11.00
CA LYS A 93 8.27 0.75 -10.29
C LYS A 93 9.18 1.89 -10.73
#